data_AF-F7GK15-F1
#
_entry.id   AF-F7GK15-F1
#
_cell.length_a   1.000
_cell.length_b   1.000
_cell.length_c   1.000
_cell.angle_alpha   90.00
_cell.angle_beta   90.00
_cell.angle_gamma   90.00
#
_symmetry.space_group_name_H-M   'P 1'
#
loop_
_entity.id
_entity.type
_entity.pdbx_description
1 polymer ?
#
loop_
_entity_poly.entity_id
_entity_poly.type
_entity_poly.pdbx_seq_one_letter_code
_entity_poly.pdbx_strand_id
1 'polypeptide(L)'
;MRRSLWLVPRFGSCKGLLGSPRLRPQSVLHRHPPRQVLGTSFSSSTDALVARFCPKTTDLKDYALPNASWSPDMMRLYEEFLEKTKDGEWIKLPSFKSNADHIRGLKVPGGLTTTSKEDGRLFTRFLEKEGQGYEYVIFFNPAKKKSVCLFQPGPYLEGAPGFAHGGALVALVDETFSKTAYLSGHGLFTINLNIKFKNLIPVGSVALLNVELEKIEDHKMFLSCIAQSPDQQVLFAKVSGVFLQLELEEEE
;
A
#
# COMPACT_ATOMS: atom_id res chain seq x y z
N MET A 1 -30.90 -36.78 29.80
CA MET A 1 -29.48 -37.02 29.41
C MET A 1 -29.43 -37.42 27.94
N ARG A 2 -29.09 -36.50 27.03
CA ARG A 2 -28.87 -36.80 25.60
C ARG A 2 -27.38 -36.69 25.34
N ARG A 3 -26.72 -37.81 25.03
CA ARG A 3 -25.30 -37.86 24.68
C ARG A 3 -25.14 -37.57 23.19
N SER A 4 -24.32 -36.57 22.91
CA SER A 4 -23.84 -36.14 21.60
C SER A 4 -22.89 -37.20 21.01
N LEU A 5 -23.13 -37.62 19.77
CA LEU A 5 -22.19 -38.42 18.99
C LEU A 5 -21.32 -37.47 18.16
N TRP A 6 -20.05 -37.32 18.54
CA TRP A 6 -19.05 -36.64 17.73
C TRP A 6 -18.34 -37.69 16.86
N LEU A 7 -18.39 -37.52 15.54
CA LEU A 7 -17.60 -38.29 14.57
C LEU A 7 -16.18 -37.74 14.56
N VAL A 8 -15.21 -38.56 14.97
CA VAL A 8 -13.77 -38.29 14.88
C VAL A 8 -13.24 -38.87 13.57
N PRO A 9 -12.59 -38.09 12.68
CA PRO A 9 -11.94 -38.66 11.51
C PRO A 9 -10.63 -39.34 11.92
N ARG A 10 -10.49 -40.64 11.61
CA ARG A 10 -9.23 -41.37 11.71
C ARG A 10 -8.35 -41.04 10.50
N PHE A 11 -7.20 -40.41 10.72
CA PHE A 11 -6.15 -40.30 9.71
C PHE A 11 -5.39 -41.63 9.60
N GLY A 12 -5.45 -42.25 8.42
CA GLY A 12 -4.68 -43.44 8.07
C GLY A 12 -3.22 -43.08 7.75
N SER A 13 -2.30 -43.86 8.30
CA SER A 13 -0.86 -43.79 8.02
C SER A 13 -0.55 -44.38 6.65
N CYS A 14 -0.05 -43.57 5.72
CA CYS A 14 0.49 -44.05 4.44
C CYS A 14 2.03 -44.05 4.50
N LYS A 15 2.63 -45.25 4.43
CA LYS A 15 4.09 -45.45 4.35
C LYS A 15 4.56 -45.33 2.89
N GLY A 16 5.50 -44.40 2.68
CA GLY A 16 6.70 -44.46 1.83
C GLY A 16 6.65 -45.06 0.42
N LEU A 17 6.96 -44.22 -0.57
CA LEU A 17 7.69 -44.60 -1.79
C LEU A 17 8.81 -43.58 -2.03
N LEU A 18 10.05 -44.07 -2.05
CA LEU A 18 11.28 -43.33 -2.33
C LEU A 18 11.38 -42.96 -3.81
N GLY A 19 11.89 -41.75 -4.07
CA GLY A 19 12.45 -41.39 -5.38
C GLY A 19 12.45 -39.89 -5.67
N SER A 20 13.38 -39.13 -5.09
CA SER A 20 13.59 -37.72 -5.44
C SER A 20 15.02 -37.53 -5.95
N PRO A 21 15.26 -36.96 -7.14
CA PRO A 21 16.59 -36.60 -7.57
C PRO A 21 17.11 -35.46 -6.70
N ARG A 22 18.31 -35.62 -6.12
CA ARG A 22 18.99 -34.58 -5.36
C ARG A 22 19.43 -33.44 -6.29
N LEU A 23 18.66 -32.36 -6.34
CA LEU A 23 19.16 -31.08 -6.81
C LEU A 23 20.06 -30.50 -5.70
N ARG A 24 21.36 -30.37 -5.99
CA ARG A 24 22.31 -29.68 -5.12
C ARG A 24 21.90 -28.21 -5.01
N PRO A 25 21.72 -27.64 -3.81
CA PRO A 25 21.64 -26.19 -3.68
C PRO A 25 23.01 -25.63 -4.05
N GLN A 26 23.10 -24.89 -5.14
CA GLN A 26 24.25 -24.02 -5.33
C GLN A 26 24.19 -22.97 -4.22
N SER A 27 25.20 -23.03 -3.36
CA SER A 27 25.45 -22.08 -2.29
C SER A 27 25.69 -20.69 -2.87
N VAL A 28 24.63 -19.88 -2.97
CA VAL A 28 24.77 -18.43 -3.14
C VAL A 28 24.72 -17.80 -1.75
N LEU A 29 25.76 -18.07 -0.97
CA LEU A 29 26.04 -17.35 0.26
C LEU A 29 27.46 -16.82 0.15
N HIS A 30 27.59 -15.63 -0.43
CA HIS A 30 28.48 -14.60 0.08
C HIS A 30 28.38 -13.28 -0.71
N ARG A 31 28.45 -12.18 0.06
CA ARG A 31 28.76 -10.77 -0.30
C ARG A 31 27.58 -9.96 -0.85
N HIS A 32 27.09 -8.88 -0.25
CA HIS A 32 27.48 -8.00 0.87
C HIS A 32 26.19 -7.50 1.54
N PRO A 33 26.19 -7.00 2.80
CA PRO A 33 25.09 -6.14 3.24
C PRO A 33 25.01 -4.96 2.25
N PRO A 34 23.81 -4.44 1.92
CA PRO A 34 23.71 -3.25 1.09
C PRO A 34 24.63 -2.21 1.70
N ARG A 35 25.59 -1.74 0.91
CA ARG A 35 26.56 -0.74 1.32
C ARG A 35 25.73 0.42 1.84
N GLN A 36 25.72 0.63 3.16
CA GLN A 36 25.16 1.84 3.74
C GLN A 36 25.91 2.97 3.06
N VAL A 37 25.25 3.67 2.14
CA VAL A 37 25.71 4.96 1.65
C VAL A 37 25.48 5.92 2.83
N LEU A 38 26.37 5.80 3.81
CA LEU A 38 26.44 6.66 4.96
C LEU A 38 26.98 7.99 4.45
N GLY A 39 26.09 8.90 4.07
CA GLY A 39 26.49 10.25 3.67
C GLY A 39 25.60 11.01 2.70
N THR A 40 24.50 10.45 2.18
CA THR A 40 23.58 11.27 1.37
C THR A 40 22.64 12.07 2.27
N SER A 41 22.74 13.40 2.19
CA SER A 41 21.78 14.29 2.82
C SER A 41 20.49 14.28 2.00
N PHE A 42 19.38 13.81 2.58
CA PHE A 42 18.03 13.96 2.03
C PHE A 42 17.69 15.44 1.89
N SER A 43 18.02 16.04 0.75
CA SER A 43 17.96 17.50 0.54
C SER A 43 16.72 17.95 -0.21
N SER A 44 15.91 17.04 -0.76
CA SER A 44 14.71 17.44 -1.49
C SER A 44 13.64 17.94 -0.53
N SER A 45 13.07 19.10 -0.82
CA SER A 45 11.91 19.61 -0.09
C SER A 45 10.67 18.76 -0.36
N THR A 46 9.71 18.77 0.57
CA THR A 46 8.39 18.17 0.36
C THR A 46 7.73 18.68 -0.92
N ASP A 47 7.88 19.97 -1.23
CA ASP A 47 7.32 20.58 -2.45
C ASP A 47 7.94 19.99 -3.72
N ALA A 48 9.25 19.72 -3.73
CA ALA A 48 9.92 19.08 -4.86
C ALA A 48 9.44 17.63 -5.06
N LEU A 49 9.24 16.89 -3.96
CA LEU A 49 8.70 15.53 -3.98
C LEU A 49 7.25 15.50 -4.49
N VAL A 50 6.43 16.42 -4.02
CA VAL A 50 5.03 16.59 -4.47
C VAL A 50 4.98 16.98 -5.94
N ALA A 51 5.74 17.97 -6.39
CA ALA A 51 5.75 18.40 -7.79
C ALA A 51 6.18 17.28 -8.74
N ARG A 52 7.09 16.40 -8.30
CA ARG A 52 7.49 15.21 -9.03
C ARG A 52 6.39 14.15 -9.07
N PHE A 53 5.76 13.89 -7.93
CA PHE A 53 4.75 12.83 -7.81
C PHE A 53 3.39 13.20 -8.43
N CYS A 54 3.07 14.51 -8.45
CA CYS A 54 1.83 15.08 -8.96
C CYS A 54 2.12 16.01 -10.16
N PRO A 55 2.42 15.45 -11.36
CA PRO A 55 2.72 16.26 -12.53
C PRO A 55 1.52 17.13 -12.91
N LYS A 56 1.77 18.40 -13.28
CA LYS A 56 0.70 19.35 -13.69
C LYS A 56 -0.03 18.88 -14.95
N THR A 57 0.66 18.20 -15.85
CA THR A 57 0.14 17.64 -17.09
C THR A 57 0.69 16.24 -17.29
N THR A 58 -0.16 15.30 -17.66
CA THR A 58 0.22 13.94 -18.01
C THR A 58 -0.81 13.35 -18.97
N ASP A 59 -0.37 12.50 -19.88
CA ASP A 59 -1.18 11.68 -20.79
C ASP A 59 -1.63 10.35 -20.15
N LEU A 60 -1.14 10.07 -18.94
CA LEU A 60 -1.46 8.85 -18.21
C LEU A 60 -2.86 8.86 -17.63
N LYS A 61 -3.50 7.69 -17.63
CA LYS A 61 -4.77 7.47 -16.92
C LYS A 61 -4.53 7.52 -15.40
N ASP A 62 -5.19 8.46 -14.74
CA ASP A 62 -5.32 8.51 -13.28
C ASP A 62 -6.51 7.63 -12.84
N TYR A 63 -6.20 6.54 -12.13
CA TYR A 63 -7.19 5.62 -11.56
C TYR A 63 -7.73 6.08 -10.20
N ALA A 64 -7.21 7.18 -9.64
CA ALA A 64 -7.71 7.81 -8.41
C ALA A 64 -8.68 8.95 -8.72
N LEU A 65 -9.57 8.72 -9.68
CA LEU A 65 -10.69 9.58 -10.05
C LEU A 65 -12.01 8.80 -9.96
N PRO A 66 -13.14 9.48 -9.69
CA PRO A 66 -14.44 8.86 -9.67
C PRO A 66 -14.75 8.05 -10.93
N ASN A 67 -15.41 6.91 -10.73
CA ASN A 67 -15.99 6.11 -11.81
C ASN A 67 -17.34 5.54 -11.36
N ALA A 68 -18.05 4.86 -12.26
CA ALA A 68 -19.42 4.40 -12.02
C ALA A 68 -19.56 3.37 -10.89
N SER A 69 -18.45 2.80 -10.40
CA SER A 69 -18.46 1.82 -9.32
C SER A 69 -18.36 2.41 -7.92
N TRP A 70 -18.00 3.70 -7.78
CA TRP A 70 -17.84 4.33 -6.47
C TRP A 70 -19.19 4.47 -5.78
N SER A 71 -19.27 4.02 -4.53
CA SER A 71 -20.49 4.14 -3.73
C SER A 71 -20.80 5.61 -3.41
N PRO A 72 -22.05 5.93 -3.05
CA PRO A 72 -22.42 7.29 -2.61
C PRO A 72 -21.56 7.81 -1.46
N ASP A 73 -21.16 6.94 -0.52
CA ASP A 73 -20.27 7.32 0.58
C ASP A 73 -18.86 7.67 0.07
N MET A 74 -18.34 6.92 -0.90
CA MET A 74 -17.03 7.19 -1.49
C MET A 74 -17.03 8.51 -2.26
N MET A 75 -18.08 8.75 -3.04
CA MET A 75 -18.28 10.01 -3.77
C MET A 75 -18.39 11.21 -2.83
N ARG A 76 -19.21 11.11 -1.78
CA ARG A 76 -19.35 12.18 -0.78
C ARG A 76 -18.03 12.52 -0.11
N LEU A 77 -17.29 11.52 0.37
CA LEU A 77 -15.98 11.75 1.01
C LEU A 77 -14.96 12.31 0.02
N TYR A 78 -14.97 11.85 -1.23
CA TYR A 78 -14.11 12.38 -2.27
C TYR A 78 -14.35 13.87 -2.50
N GLU A 79 -15.61 14.29 -2.64
CA GLU A 79 -15.99 15.69 -2.81
C GLU A 79 -15.59 16.54 -1.60
N GLU A 80 -15.81 16.04 -0.38
CA GLU A 80 -15.39 16.72 0.85
C GLU A 80 -13.87 16.95 0.90
N PHE A 81 -13.07 15.94 0.56
CA PHE A 81 -11.62 16.09 0.53
C PHE A 81 -11.14 16.91 -0.66
N LEU A 82 -11.83 16.85 -1.79
CA LEU A 82 -11.54 17.69 -2.95
C LEU A 82 -11.74 19.17 -2.61
N GLU A 83 -12.78 19.52 -1.85
CA GLU A 83 -12.98 20.88 -1.35
C GLU A 83 -11.79 21.36 -0.51
N LYS A 84 -11.27 20.49 0.38
CA LYS A 84 -10.09 20.78 1.22
C LYS A 84 -8.81 21.00 0.41
N THR A 85 -8.78 20.61 -0.87
CA THR A 85 -7.63 20.89 -1.75
C THR A 85 -7.61 22.32 -2.29
N LYS A 86 -8.75 23.04 -2.28
CA LYS A 86 -8.84 24.40 -2.82
C LYS A 86 -8.02 25.41 -2.02
N ASP A 87 -7.96 25.23 -0.71
CA ASP A 87 -7.16 26.07 0.20
C ASP A 87 -5.66 25.72 0.17
N GLY A 88 -5.26 24.72 -0.62
CA GLY A 88 -3.87 24.29 -0.78
C GLY A 88 -3.30 23.45 0.37
N GLU A 89 -4.05 23.23 1.45
CA GLU A 89 -3.60 22.39 2.57
C GLU A 89 -3.49 20.90 2.20
N TRP A 90 -4.39 20.43 1.35
CA TRP A 90 -4.47 19.04 0.90
C TRP A 90 -4.21 18.92 -0.59
N ILE A 91 -3.62 17.80 -0.98
CA ILE A 91 -3.30 17.49 -2.37
C ILE A 91 -3.86 16.12 -2.68
N LYS A 92 -4.70 16.02 -3.71
CA LYS A 92 -5.12 14.72 -4.25
C LYS A 92 -3.94 14.09 -4.98
N LEU A 93 -3.54 12.90 -4.59
CA LEU A 93 -2.51 12.16 -5.30
C LEU A 93 -3.12 11.49 -6.55
N PRO A 94 -2.43 11.51 -7.70
CA PRO A 94 -2.78 10.64 -8.81
C PRO A 94 -2.40 9.19 -8.46
N SER A 95 -3.00 8.22 -9.15
CA SER A 95 -2.64 6.81 -9.08
C SER A 95 -2.60 6.22 -10.48
N PHE A 96 -1.40 5.99 -11.00
CA PHE A 96 -1.19 5.43 -12.33
C PHE A 96 -1.16 3.89 -12.29
N LYS A 97 -1.08 3.27 -13.48
CA LYS A 97 -1.03 1.81 -13.61
C LYS A 97 0.20 1.16 -12.94
N SER A 98 1.29 1.91 -12.78
CA SER A 98 2.58 1.41 -12.29
C SER A 98 3.33 2.49 -11.50
N ASN A 99 4.20 2.09 -10.57
CA ASN A 99 5.10 3.03 -9.91
C ASN A 99 6.17 3.60 -10.87
N ALA A 100 6.55 2.89 -11.93
CA ALA A 100 7.47 3.42 -12.95
C ALA A 100 6.93 4.72 -13.59
N ASP A 101 5.60 4.83 -13.72
CA ASP A 101 4.94 6.05 -14.18
C ASP A 101 4.98 7.19 -13.15
N HIS A 102 5.11 6.89 -11.85
CA HIS A 102 5.21 7.88 -10.77
C HIS A 102 6.65 8.39 -10.54
N ILE A 103 7.67 7.65 -10.98
CA ILE A 103 9.09 7.98 -10.76
C ILE A 103 9.90 8.02 -12.06
N ARG A 104 9.28 8.42 -13.18
CA ARG A 104 9.93 8.48 -14.51
C ARG A 104 11.30 9.19 -14.44
N GLY A 105 12.32 8.56 -15.03
CA GLY A 105 13.70 9.05 -15.02
C GLY A 105 14.46 8.74 -13.73
N LEU A 106 13.89 7.93 -12.83
CA LEU A 106 14.51 7.52 -11.60
C LEU A 106 14.38 6.01 -11.39
N LYS A 107 15.41 5.43 -10.80
CA LYS A 107 15.49 4.02 -10.42
C LYS A 107 15.64 3.86 -8.91
N VAL A 108 15.23 2.70 -8.43
CA VAL A 108 15.50 2.30 -7.04
C VAL A 108 17.01 2.05 -6.90
N PRO A 109 17.65 2.50 -5.80
CA PRO A 109 19.10 2.45 -5.65
C PRO A 109 19.75 1.05 -5.77
N GLY A 110 21.03 1.07 -6.16
CA GLY A 110 21.84 -0.06 -6.63
C GLY A 110 21.72 -1.37 -5.83
N GLY A 111 21.11 -2.39 -6.47
CA GLY A 111 20.97 -3.76 -5.96
C GLY A 111 19.53 -4.28 -5.93
N LEU A 112 18.54 -3.38 -6.00
CA LEU A 112 17.10 -3.67 -6.10
C LEU A 112 16.56 -3.52 -7.53
N THR A 113 17.43 -3.20 -8.49
CA THR A 113 17.07 -3.00 -9.89
C THR A 113 16.73 -4.34 -10.54
N THR A 114 15.44 -4.55 -10.78
CA THR A 114 14.97 -5.55 -11.75
C THR A 114 14.41 -4.80 -12.94
N THR A 115 14.72 -5.22 -14.17
CA THR A 115 14.08 -4.68 -15.36
C THR A 115 12.57 -4.89 -15.23
N SER A 116 11.82 -3.82 -14.97
CA SER A 116 10.36 -3.91 -15.00
C SER A 116 9.98 -4.26 -16.43
N LYS A 117 9.41 -5.46 -16.64
CA LYS A 117 8.83 -5.81 -17.93
C LYS A 117 7.75 -4.78 -18.27
N GLU A 118 7.58 -4.46 -19.55
CA GLU A 118 6.62 -3.47 -20.06
C GLU A 118 5.17 -3.70 -19.55
N ASP A 119 4.85 -4.93 -19.13
CA ASP A 119 3.53 -5.34 -18.61
C ASP A 119 3.34 -5.19 -17.09
N GLY A 120 4.32 -4.67 -16.36
CA GLY A 120 4.26 -4.52 -14.91
C GLY A 120 3.18 -3.56 -14.43
N ARG A 121 2.43 -3.93 -13.38
CA ARG A 121 1.40 -3.09 -12.75
C ARG A 121 1.63 -2.95 -11.26
N LEU A 122 1.22 -1.80 -10.73
CA LEU A 122 1.08 -1.60 -9.29
C LEU A 122 0.09 -2.62 -8.74
N PHE A 123 0.44 -3.28 -7.64
CA PHE A 123 -0.39 -4.35 -7.06
C PHE A 123 -1.80 -3.88 -6.73
N THR A 124 -1.97 -2.66 -6.21
CA THR A 124 -3.28 -2.08 -5.92
C THR A 124 -4.03 -1.58 -7.17
N ARG A 125 -3.40 -1.61 -8.35
CA ARG A 125 -4.02 -1.33 -9.67
C ARG A 125 -3.87 -2.51 -10.64
N PHE A 126 -3.77 -3.72 -10.10
CA PHE A 126 -3.60 -4.94 -10.90
C PHE A 126 -4.79 -5.18 -11.85
N LEU A 127 -6.00 -4.84 -11.39
CA LEU A 127 -7.25 -5.06 -12.10
C LEU A 127 -7.76 -3.73 -12.69
N GLU A 128 -7.98 -3.71 -14.00
CA GLU A 128 -8.56 -2.55 -14.69
C GLU A 128 -10.07 -2.45 -14.57
N LYS A 129 -10.74 -3.57 -14.35
CA LYS A 129 -12.20 -3.61 -14.30
C LYS A 129 -12.68 -2.88 -13.05
N GLU A 130 -13.30 -1.73 -13.28
CA GLU A 130 -13.84 -0.83 -12.24
C GLU A 130 -14.73 -1.59 -11.25
N GLY A 131 -14.57 -1.25 -9.97
CA GLY A 131 -15.36 -1.76 -8.87
C GLY A 131 -15.07 -3.18 -8.44
N GLN A 132 -14.24 -3.92 -9.17
CA GLN A 132 -13.98 -5.34 -8.86
C GLN A 132 -12.80 -5.52 -7.90
N GLY A 133 -11.81 -4.62 -7.96
CA GLY A 133 -10.57 -4.69 -7.17
C GLY A 133 -10.48 -3.58 -6.13
N TYR A 134 -9.35 -2.86 -6.10
CA TYR A 134 -9.15 -1.72 -5.21
C TYR A 134 -9.67 -0.44 -5.88
N GLU A 135 -10.76 0.10 -5.36
CA GLU A 135 -11.16 1.48 -5.64
C GLU A 135 -10.63 2.36 -4.51
N TYR A 136 -9.74 3.28 -4.83
CA TYR A 136 -9.16 4.17 -3.82
C TYR A 136 -8.62 5.49 -4.38
N VAL A 137 -8.48 6.44 -3.46
CA VAL A 137 -7.82 7.74 -3.67
C VAL A 137 -7.09 8.13 -2.39
N ILE A 138 -5.94 8.79 -2.52
CA ILE A 138 -5.14 9.28 -1.40
C ILE A 138 -5.09 10.80 -1.48
N PHE A 139 -5.38 11.47 -0.36
CA PHE A 139 -5.13 12.89 -0.16
C PHE A 139 -3.98 13.05 0.82
N PHE A 140 -3.03 13.92 0.51
CA PHE A 140 -1.84 14.18 1.32
C PHE A 140 -1.85 15.63 1.82
N ASN A 141 -1.48 15.85 3.07
CA ASN A 141 -1.25 17.16 3.67
C ASN A 141 0.26 17.33 3.91
N PRO A 142 0.97 18.13 3.09
CA PRO A 142 2.42 18.33 3.19
C PRO A 142 2.88 18.88 4.55
N ALA A 143 2.16 19.88 5.07
CA ALA A 143 2.53 20.57 6.30
C ALA A 143 2.41 19.66 7.54
N LYS A 144 1.35 18.84 7.58
CA LYS A 144 1.09 17.91 8.68
C LYS A 144 1.77 16.55 8.49
N LYS A 145 2.30 16.26 7.30
CA LYS A 145 2.85 14.94 6.91
C LYS A 145 1.84 13.81 7.18
N LYS A 146 0.59 14.06 6.79
CA LYS A 146 -0.55 13.15 6.96
C LYS A 146 -1.15 12.79 5.62
N SER A 147 -1.71 11.60 5.54
CA SER A 147 -2.54 11.20 4.41
C SER A 147 -3.87 10.66 4.87
N VAL A 148 -4.88 10.82 4.02
CA VAL A 148 -6.14 10.12 4.13
C VAL A 148 -6.36 9.32 2.86
N CYS A 149 -6.53 8.01 2.98
CA CYS A 149 -6.95 7.16 1.88
C CYS A 149 -8.42 6.77 2.03
N LEU A 150 -9.20 7.01 0.99
CA LEU A 150 -10.56 6.48 0.85
C LEU A 150 -10.44 5.14 0.13
N PHE A 151 -10.94 4.06 0.73
CA PHE A 151 -10.86 2.71 0.19
C PHE A 151 -12.21 2.04 0.09
N GLN A 152 -12.59 1.57 -1.09
CA GLN A 152 -13.73 0.71 -1.31
C GLN A 152 -13.28 -0.64 -1.90
N PRO A 153 -13.22 -1.73 -1.11
CA PRO A 153 -12.87 -3.04 -1.63
C PRO A 153 -13.98 -3.63 -2.50
N GLY A 154 -13.63 -4.01 -3.73
CA GLY A 154 -14.51 -4.75 -4.63
C GLY A 154 -14.60 -6.25 -4.30
N PRO A 155 -15.52 -6.99 -4.94
CA PRO A 155 -15.78 -8.41 -4.68
C PRO A 155 -14.59 -9.33 -4.94
N TYR A 156 -13.62 -8.96 -5.79
CA TYR A 156 -12.45 -9.82 -6.01
C TYR A 156 -11.41 -9.71 -4.89
N LEU A 157 -11.64 -8.83 -3.91
CA LEU A 157 -10.83 -8.71 -2.71
C LEU A 157 -11.43 -9.47 -1.51
N GLU A 158 -12.47 -10.27 -1.73
CA GLU A 158 -13.16 -11.01 -0.69
C GLU A 158 -12.25 -12.05 -0.02
N GLY A 159 -12.38 -12.17 1.31
CA GLY A 159 -11.75 -13.23 2.10
C GLY A 159 -12.82 -14.16 2.66
N ALA A 160 -13.45 -13.75 3.75
CA ALA A 160 -14.66 -14.42 4.22
C ALA A 160 -15.88 -13.97 3.40
N PRO A 161 -16.92 -14.81 3.24
CA PRO A 161 -18.11 -14.45 2.49
C PRO A 161 -18.70 -13.08 2.86
N GLY A 162 -18.73 -12.13 1.92
CA GLY A 162 -19.22 -10.76 2.07
C GLY A 162 -18.23 -9.74 2.63
N PHE A 163 -17.00 -10.14 2.97
CA PHE A 163 -16.02 -9.27 3.64
C PHE A 163 -14.66 -9.26 2.93
N ALA A 164 -14.04 -8.08 2.86
CA ALA A 164 -12.71 -7.93 2.30
C ALA A 164 -11.67 -8.75 3.07
N HIS A 165 -10.77 -9.39 2.34
CA HIS A 165 -9.66 -10.14 2.88
C HIS A 165 -8.72 -9.20 3.66
N GLY A 166 -8.28 -9.62 4.86
CA GLY A 166 -7.40 -8.78 5.69
C GLY A 166 -6.11 -8.37 4.97
N GLY A 167 -5.57 -9.25 4.12
CA GLY A 167 -4.44 -8.97 3.24
C GLY A 167 -4.68 -7.86 2.21
N ALA A 168 -5.92 -7.64 1.77
CA ALA A 168 -6.25 -6.52 0.88
C ALA A 168 -6.16 -5.18 1.62
N LEU A 169 -6.69 -5.10 2.85
CA LEU A 169 -6.50 -3.93 3.70
C LEU A 169 -5.02 -3.68 3.98
N VAL A 170 -4.26 -4.73 4.31
CA VAL A 170 -2.81 -4.65 4.57
C VAL A 170 -2.08 -4.04 3.37
N ALA A 171 -2.37 -4.54 2.16
CA ALA A 171 -1.73 -4.06 0.94
C ALA A 171 -2.02 -2.59 0.65
N LEU A 172 -3.26 -2.14 0.86
CA LEU A 172 -3.59 -0.74 0.63
C LEU A 172 -3.03 0.18 1.72
N VAL A 173 -2.93 -0.29 2.97
CA VAL A 173 -2.24 0.48 4.02
C VAL A 173 -0.74 0.60 3.71
N ASP A 174 -0.09 -0.47 3.24
CA ASP A 174 1.32 -0.42 2.82
C ASP A 174 1.53 0.55 1.65
N GLU A 175 0.65 0.52 0.64
CA GLU A 175 0.67 1.49 -0.46
C GLU A 175 0.47 2.93 0.05
N THR A 176 -0.48 3.17 0.95
CA THR A 176 -0.73 4.50 1.53
C THR A 176 0.46 4.97 2.37
N PHE A 177 1.06 4.09 3.16
CA PHE A 177 2.29 4.38 3.90
C PHE A 177 3.45 4.69 2.95
N SER A 178 3.64 3.91 1.89
CA SER A 178 4.69 4.14 0.88
C SER A 178 4.58 5.54 0.27
N LYS A 179 3.39 5.94 -0.18
CA LYS A 179 3.17 7.29 -0.75
C LYS A 179 3.39 8.39 0.29
N THR A 180 2.89 8.20 1.51
CA THR A 180 3.06 9.18 2.60
C THR A 180 4.52 9.33 3.00
N ALA A 181 5.23 8.22 3.17
CA ALA A 181 6.62 8.18 3.57
C ALA A 181 7.53 8.78 2.49
N TYR A 182 7.29 8.45 1.21
CA TYR A 182 8.02 9.02 0.10
C TYR A 182 7.86 10.54 0.05
N LEU A 183 6.62 11.04 0.06
CA LEU A 183 6.34 12.49 0.01
C LEU A 183 6.84 13.24 1.25
N SER A 184 6.97 12.57 2.39
CA SER A 184 7.40 13.19 3.65
C SER A 184 8.90 13.15 3.91
N GLY A 185 9.68 12.49 3.04
CA GLY A 185 11.14 12.38 3.19
C GLY A 185 11.77 11.13 2.57
N HIS A 186 11.39 10.74 1.36
CA HIS A 186 12.02 9.63 0.61
C HIS A 186 11.93 8.24 1.28
N GLY A 187 10.90 7.98 2.09
CA GLY A 187 10.64 6.61 2.56
C GLY A 187 10.19 5.71 1.41
N LEU A 188 10.97 4.67 1.10
CA LEU A 188 10.70 3.78 -0.05
C LEU A 188 10.50 2.32 0.34
N PHE A 189 11.29 1.82 1.28
CA PHE A 189 11.33 0.38 1.57
C PHE A 189 10.67 0.06 2.91
N THR A 190 9.59 -0.72 2.88
CA THR A 190 8.90 -1.19 4.10
C THR A 190 9.80 -2.17 4.86
N ILE A 191 10.27 -1.80 6.05
CA ILE A 191 11.08 -2.69 6.91
C ILE A 191 10.23 -3.40 7.97
N ASN A 192 9.09 -2.82 8.35
CA ASN A 192 8.16 -3.42 9.29
C ASN A 192 6.73 -2.95 9.01
N LEU A 193 5.77 -3.87 9.15
CA LEU A 193 4.34 -3.56 9.10
C LEU A 193 3.64 -4.43 10.15
N ASN A 194 2.98 -3.80 11.12
CA ASN A 194 2.26 -4.47 12.21
C ASN A 194 0.80 -4.02 12.23
N ILE A 195 -0.11 -4.99 12.16
CA ILE A 195 -1.55 -4.74 12.05
C ILE A 195 -2.30 -5.44 13.17
N LYS A 196 -3.24 -4.69 13.77
CA LYS A 196 -4.21 -5.18 14.75
C LYS A 196 -5.61 -5.02 14.18
N PHE A 197 -6.15 -6.08 13.59
CA PHE A 197 -7.54 -6.13 13.14
C PHE A 197 -8.52 -6.07 14.31
N LYS A 198 -9.64 -5.39 14.11
CA LYS A 198 -10.69 -5.15 15.11
C LYS A 198 -12.08 -5.53 14.61
N ASN A 199 -12.40 -5.19 13.36
CA ASN A 199 -13.65 -5.56 12.71
C ASN A 199 -13.41 -5.89 11.23
N LEU A 200 -14.34 -6.63 10.63
CA LEU A 200 -14.33 -6.94 9.20
C LEU A 200 -14.83 -5.73 8.38
N ILE A 201 -14.33 -5.58 7.15
CA ILE A 201 -14.79 -4.57 6.20
C ILE A 201 -15.74 -5.25 5.22
N PRO A 202 -17.03 -4.88 5.15
CA PRO A 202 -17.94 -5.38 4.12
C PRO A 202 -17.45 -4.98 2.72
N VAL A 203 -17.51 -5.90 1.76
CA VAL A 203 -17.24 -5.59 0.35
C VAL A 203 -18.19 -4.49 -0.14
N GLY A 204 -17.67 -3.54 -0.92
CA GLY A 204 -18.42 -2.39 -1.44
C GLY A 204 -18.67 -1.26 -0.43
N SER A 205 -18.36 -1.46 0.86
CA SER A 205 -18.36 -0.37 1.85
C SER A 205 -17.07 0.47 1.78
N VAL A 206 -17.04 1.62 2.44
CA VAL A 206 -15.87 2.51 2.45
C VAL A 206 -15.12 2.39 3.77
N ALA A 207 -13.79 2.25 3.70
CA ALA A 207 -12.87 2.41 4.81
C ALA A 207 -12.07 3.70 4.64
N LEU A 208 -12.04 4.50 5.69
CA LEU A 208 -11.22 5.71 5.83
C LEU A 208 -9.92 5.35 6.53
N LEU A 209 -8.79 5.45 5.81
CA LEU A 209 -7.46 5.16 6.34
C LEU A 209 -6.76 6.49 6.67
N ASN A 210 -6.71 6.83 7.96
CA ASN A 210 -6.02 8.04 8.43
C ASN A 210 -4.58 7.69 8.78
N VAL A 211 -3.63 8.21 8.00
CA VAL A 211 -2.19 7.95 8.12
C VAL A 211 -1.47 9.19 8.61
N GLU A 212 -0.52 9.01 9.53
CA GLU A 212 0.40 10.06 9.96
C GLU A 212 1.83 9.56 10.06
N LEU A 213 2.79 10.43 9.70
CA LEU A 213 4.18 10.25 10.05
C LEU A 213 4.40 10.70 11.49
N GLU A 214 4.78 9.77 12.37
CA GLU A 214 4.99 10.04 13.79
C GLU A 214 6.37 10.62 14.06
N LYS A 215 7.40 10.03 13.45
CA LYS A 215 8.80 10.49 13.60
C LYS A 215 9.71 9.97 12.49
N ILE A 216 10.87 10.60 12.37
CA ILE A 216 12.00 10.15 11.56
C ILE A 216 13.21 10.03 12.49
N GLU A 217 13.83 8.85 12.53
CA GLU A 217 14.98 8.55 13.40
C GLU A 217 15.86 7.51 12.69
N ASP A 218 17.17 7.71 12.64
CA ASP A 218 18.14 6.78 12.05
C ASP A 218 17.76 6.29 10.63
N HIS A 219 17.38 7.23 9.77
CA HIS A 219 16.90 6.96 8.40
C HIS A 219 15.63 6.09 8.32
N LYS A 220 14.89 5.96 9.43
CA LYS A 220 13.62 5.22 9.49
C LYS A 220 12.47 6.18 9.74
N MET A 221 11.42 6.03 8.96
CA MET A 221 10.18 6.77 9.06
C MET A 221 9.14 5.89 9.73
N PHE A 222 8.61 6.34 10.86
CA PHE A 222 7.61 5.62 11.64
C PHE A 222 6.24 6.19 11.33
N LEU A 223 5.34 5.36 10.83
CA LEU A 223 3.98 5.75 10.45
C LEU A 223 2.95 4.96 11.23
N SER A 224 1.78 5.55 11.46
CA SER A 224 0.61 4.85 11.96
C SER A 224 -0.62 5.09 11.10
N CYS A 225 -1.55 4.15 11.16
CA CYS A 225 -2.84 4.23 10.49
C CYS A 225 -3.98 3.81 11.41
N ILE A 226 -5.07 4.57 11.38
CA ILE A 226 -6.37 4.17 11.89
C ILE A 226 -7.31 3.96 10.70
N ALA A 227 -7.73 2.71 10.50
CA ALA A 227 -8.70 2.32 9.48
C ALA A 227 -10.09 2.22 10.13
N GLN A 228 -11.05 3.03 9.68
CA GLN A 228 -12.39 3.13 10.28
C GLN A 228 -13.48 3.37 9.23
N SER A 229 -14.75 3.19 9.60
CA SER A 229 -15.89 3.58 8.78
C SER A 229 -15.96 5.11 8.58
N PRO A 230 -16.68 5.62 7.56
CA PRO A 230 -16.76 7.06 7.28
C PRO A 230 -17.33 7.88 8.45
N ASP A 231 -18.27 7.31 9.19
CA ASP A 231 -18.89 7.89 10.39
C ASP A 231 -18.02 7.73 11.67
N GLN A 232 -16.86 7.08 11.54
CA GLN A 232 -15.89 6.81 12.61
C GLN A 232 -16.44 5.96 13.76
N GLN A 233 -17.58 5.29 13.56
CA GLN A 233 -18.21 4.44 14.59
C GLN A 233 -17.59 3.04 14.64
N VAL A 234 -17.05 2.54 13.52
CA VAL A 234 -16.48 1.20 13.41
C VAL A 234 -14.98 1.30 13.15
N LEU A 235 -14.18 0.83 14.10
CA LEU A 235 -12.74 0.66 13.93
C LEU A 235 -12.46 -0.68 13.25
N PHE A 236 -11.88 -0.67 12.05
CA PHE A 236 -11.51 -1.88 11.32
C PHE A 236 -10.13 -2.40 11.73
N ALA A 237 -9.12 -1.53 11.79
CA ALA A 237 -7.77 -1.91 12.18
C ALA A 237 -6.96 -0.71 12.71
N LYS A 238 -5.94 -1.02 13.52
CA LYS A 238 -4.83 -0.10 13.82
C LYS A 238 -3.55 -0.68 13.23
N VAL A 239 -2.75 0.17 12.59
CA VAL A 239 -1.53 -0.25 11.91
C VAL A 239 -0.38 0.65 12.31
N SER A 240 0.80 0.08 12.46
CA SER A 240 2.07 0.82 12.53
C SER A 240 3.02 0.27 11.48
N GLY A 241 3.78 1.13 10.84
CA GLY A 241 4.75 0.77 9.81
C GLY A 241 6.06 1.51 10.00
N VAL A 242 7.14 0.92 9.51
CA VAL A 242 8.45 1.55 9.47
C VAL A 242 9.00 1.44 8.05
N PHE A 243 9.42 2.57 7.49
CA PHE A 243 9.97 2.69 6.15
C PHE A 243 11.42 3.18 6.24
N LEU A 244 12.31 2.58 5.46
CA LEU A 244 13.67 3.06 5.30
C LEU A 244 13.70 4.19 4.28
N GLN A 245 14.36 5.30 4.64
CA GLN A 245 14.65 6.39 3.71
C GLN A 245 15.72 5.93 2.73
N LEU A 246 15.42 6.03 1.44
CA LEU A 246 16.31 5.71 0.33
C LEU A 246 16.11 6.76 -0.75
N GLU A 247 17.19 7.37 -1.24
CA GLU A 247 17.09 8.28 -2.37
C GLU A 247 16.97 7.48 -3.66
N LEU A 248 16.04 7.88 -4.52
CA LEU A 248 16.00 7.36 -5.88
C LEU A 248 17.23 7.90 -6.65
N GLU A 249 17.80 7.06 -7.50
CA GLU A 249 18.91 7.40 -8.39
C GLU A 249 18.38 7.83 -9.76
N GLU A 250 19.10 8.67 -10.49
CA GLU A 250 18.75 8.99 -11.89
C GLU A 250 18.94 7.75 -12.79
N GLU A 251 18.01 7.56 -13.73
CA GLU A 251 18.21 6.61 -14.84
C GLU A 251 19.24 7.21 -15.81
N GLU A 252 20.29 6.44 -16.12
CA GLU A 252 21.33 6.82 -17.09
C GLU A 252 20.84 6.68 -18.54
#